data_AF-A0A927LG31-F1
#
_entry.id   AF-A0A927LG31-F1
#
_cell.length_a   1.000
_cell.length_b   1.000
_cell.length_c   1.000
_cell.angle_alpha   90.00
_cell.angle_beta   90.00
_cell.angle_gamma   90.00
#
_symmetry.space_group_name_H-M   'P 1'
#
loop_
_entity.id
_entity.type
_entity.pdbx_description
1 polymer ?
#
loop_
_entity_poly.entity_id
_entity_poly.type
_entity_poly.pdbx_seq_one_letter_code
_entity_poly.pdbx_strand_id
1 'polypeptide(L)' 'MSTTVRRPTENAAVGRTRQPSYSLPSVLADMTTANRLGDREGMLLLACRAVRATQPEVGK' A
#
# COMPACT_ATOMS: atom_id res chain seq x y z
N MET A 1 17.17 7.04 33.08
CA MET A 1 16.97 7.80 31.82
C MET A 1 17.35 6.88 30.67
N SER A 2 16.39 6.35 29.91
CA SER A 2 16.70 5.48 28.76
C SER A 2 16.94 6.37 27.54
N THR A 3 18.17 6.40 27.04
CA THR A 3 18.50 7.09 25.80
C THR A 3 18.02 6.24 24.63
N THR A 4 17.05 6.75 23.87
CA THR A 4 16.55 6.08 22.67
C THR A 4 17.66 6.05 21.61
N VAL A 5 18.31 4.90 21.45
CA VAL A 5 19.30 4.69 20.38
C VAL A 5 18.54 4.58 19.06
N ARG A 6 18.56 5.65 18.26
CA ARG A 6 17.88 5.64 16.96
C ARG A 6 18.57 4.66 16.02
N ARG A 7 17.83 3.68 15.52
CA ARG A 7 18.39 2.74 14.53
C ARG A 7 18.51 3.44 13.17
N PRO A 8 19.54 3.17 12.37
CA PRO A 8 19.72 3.83 11.06
C PRO A 8 18.48 3.74 10.14
N THR A 9 17.70 2.66 10.27
CA THR A 9 16.44 2.44 9.53
C THR A 9 15.26 3.28 10.01
N GLU A 10 15.34 3.84 11.22
CA GLU A 10 14.26 4.57 11.87
C GLU A 10 14.07 5.95 11.22
N ASN A 11 15.17 6.64 10.87
CA ASN A 11 15.11 7.89 10.10
C ASN A 11 14.54 7.68 8.69
N ALA A 12 14.87 6.55 8.05
CA ALA A 12 14.33 6.18 6.75
C ALA A 12 12.83 5.81 6.83
N ALA A 13 12.39 5.21 7.94
CA ALA A 13 10.98 4.91 8.19
C ALA A 13 10.15 6.19 8.42
N VAL A 14 10.68 7.15 9.18
CA VAL A 14 10.01 8.44 9.45
C VAL A 14 9.84 9.28 8.18
N GLY A 15 10.81 9.26 7.26
CA GLY A 15 10.72 9.98 5.99
C GLY A 15 9.78 9.34 4.94
N ARG A 16 9.46 8.05 5.07
CA ARG A 16 8.56 7.29 4.17
C ARG A 16 7.09 7.33 4.59
N THR A 17 6.70 8.29 5.41
CA THR A 17 5.33 8.46 5.93
C THR A 17 4.31 8.89 4.88
N ARG A 18 4.73 9.31 3.68
CA ARG A 18 3.80 9.53 2.56
C ARG A 18 3.37 8.19 1.99
N GLN A 19 2.30 7.63 2.55
CA GLN A 19 1.69 6.43 2.03
C GLN A 19 1.26 6.65 0.57
N PRO A 20 1.47 5.67 -0.31
CA PRO A 20 1.02 5.77 -1.69
C PRO A 20 -0.50 5.90 -1.71
N SER A 21 -1.00 7.01 -2.26
CA SER A 21 -2.42 7.18 -2.55
C SER A 21 -2.75 6.46 -3.85
N TYR A 22 -3.62 5.47 -3.80
CA TYR A 22 -4.10 4.78 -4.98
C TYR A 22 -5.40 5.41 -5.46
N SER A 23 -5.48 5.73 -6.76
CA SER A 23 -6.74 6.08 -7.42
C SER A 23 -7.61 4.82 -7.52
N LEU A 24 -8.76 4.79 -6.83
CA LEU A 24 -9.65 3.64 -6.86
C LEU A 24 -10.11 3.28 -8.29
N PRO A 25 -10.52 4.23 -9.17
CA PRO A 25 -10.88 3.90 -10.54
C PRO A 25 -9.75 3.22 -11.32
N SER A 26 -8.50 3.65 -11.11
CA SER A 26 -7.33 3.05 -11.75
C SER A 26 -7.09 1.62 -11.26
N VAL A 27 -7.20 1.39 -9.95
CA VAL A 27 -7.06 0.04 -9.37
C VAL A 27 -8.14 -0.91 -9.90
N LEU A 28 -9.39 -0.47 -10.03
CA LEU A 28 -10.48 -1.29 -10.55
C LEU A 28 -10.30 -1.63 -12.05
N ALA A 29 -9.76 -0.69 -12.84
CA ALA A 29 -9.41 -0.94 -14.23
C ALA A 29 -8.29 -2.01 -14.35
N ASP A 30 -7.27 -1.91 -13.51
CA ASP A 30 -6.19 -2.90 -13.45
C ASP A 30 -6.70 -4.28 -12.99
N MET A 31 -7.63 -4.32 -12.03
CA MET A 31 -8.26 -5.58 -11.58
C MET A 31 -9.02 -6.26 -12.71
N THR A 32 -9.72 -5.49 -13.54
CA THR A 32 -10.41 -6.01 -14.72
C THR A 32 -9.42 -6.65 -15.68
N THR A 33 -8.26 -6.01 -15.88
CA THR A 33 -7.18 -6.53 -16.73
C THR A 33 -6.55 -7.79 -16.16
N ALA A 34 -6.18 -7.80 -14.87
CA ALA A 34 -5.59 -8.96 -14.20
C ALA A 34 -6.54 -10.17 -14.22
N ASN A 35 -7.84 -9.95 -13.98
CA ASN A 35 -8.84 -11.00 -14.07
C ASN A 35 -8.95 -11.60 -15.49
N ARG A 36 -8.91 -10.77 -16.54
CA ARG A 36 -8.92 -11.24 -17.94
C ARG A 36 -7.68 -12.05 -18.31
N LEU A 37 -6.54 -11.73 -17.71
CA LEU A 37 -5.28 -12.45 -17.91
C LEU A 37 -5.14 -13.70 -17.02
N GLY A 38 -6.08 -13.93 -16.10
CA GLY A 38 -5.98 -15.00 -15.10
C GLY A 38 -4.87 -14.78 -14.07
N ASP A 39 -4.38 -13.55 -13.92
CA ASP A 39 -3.31 -13.20 -12.98
C ASP A 39 -3.85 -13.12 -11.55
N ARG A 40 -3.76 -14.25 -10.84
CA ARG A 40 -4.23 -14.38 -9.46
C ARG A 40 -3.40 -13.56 -8.47
N GLU A 41 -2.09 -13.48 -8.68
CA GLU A 41 -1.19 -12.74 -7.79
C GLU A 41 -1.40 -11.23 -7.96
N GLY A 42 -1.52 -10.77 -9.20
CA GLY A 42 -1.91 -9.39 -9.52
C GLY A 42 -3.25 -9.03 -8.91
N MET A 43 -4.25 -9.91 -8.99
CA MET A 43 -5.56 -9.68 -8.35
C MET A 43 -5.47 -9.53 -6.83
N LEU A 44 -4.68 -10.37 -6.16
CA LEU A 44 -4.49 -10.26 -4.71
C LEU A 44 -3.85 -8.92 -4.32
N LEU A 45 -2.80 -8.51 -5.04
CA LEU A 45 -2.13 -7.23 -4.79
C LEU A 45 -3.05 -6.03 -5.04
N LEU A 46 -3.83 -6.07 -6.11
CA LEU A 46 -4.77 -5.00 -6.45
C LEU A 46 -5.94 -4.93 -5.46
N ALA A 47 -6.43 -6.05 -4.95
CA ALA A 47 -7.44 -6.07 -3.88
C ALA A 47 -6.93 -5.36 -2.62
N CYS A 48 -5.69 -5.64 -2.19
CA CYS A 48 -5.07 -4.94 -1.07
C CYS A 48 -4.95 -3.42 -1.32
N ARG A 49 -4.65 -3.01 -2.55
CA ARG A 49 -4.59 -1.58 -2.93
C ARG A 49 -5.97 -0.92 -2.93
N ALA A 50 -7.01 -1.63 -3.37
CA ALA A 50 -8.39 -1.14 -3.35
C ALA A 50 -8.88 -0.91 -1.91
N VAL A 51 -8.54 -1.81 -0.98
CA VAL A 51 -8.82 -1.63 0.45
C VAL A 51 -8.13 -0.38 0.98
N ARG A 52 -6.83 -0.19 0.71
CA ARG A 52 -6.10 1.02 1.15
C ARG A 52 -6.65 2.31 0.53
N ALA A 53 -7.18 2.26 -0.68
CA ALA A 53 -7.80 3.39 -1.34
C ALA A 53 -9.16 3.79 -0.73
N THR A 54 -9.86 2.85 -0.10
CA THR A 54 -11.22 3.03 0.44
C THR A 54 -11.27 3.16 1.96
N GLN A 55 -10.29 2.59 2.67
CA GLN A 55 -10.16 2.58 4.12
C GLN A 55 -8.84 3.26 4.52
N PRO A 56 -8.83 4.58 4.71
CA PRO A 56 -7.62 5.35 5.04
C PRO A 56 -6.95 4.95 6.36
N GLU A 57 -7.67 4.26 7.24
CA GLU A 57 -7.18 3.65 8.48
C GLU A 57 -6.27 2.45 8.24
N VAL A 58 -6.39 1.77 7.09
CA VAL A 58 -5.56 0.61 6.76
C VAL A 58 -4.16 1.08 6.38
N GLY A 59 -3.28 1.03 7.37
CA GLY A 59 -1.88 1.45 7.26
C GLY A 59 -1.49 2.59 8.20
N LYS A 60 -2.44 3.23 8.90
CA LYS A 60 -2.11 4.15 10.00
C LYS A 60 -1.42 3.43 11.15
#